data_AF-A0A0A9XPI3-F1
#
_entry.id   AF-A0A0A9XPI3-F1
#
_cell.length_a   1.000
_cell.length_b   1.000
_cell.length_c   1.000
_cell.angle_alpha   90.00
_cell.angle_beta   90.00
_cell.angle_gamma   90.00
#
_symmetry.space_group_name_H-M   'P 1'
#
loop_
_entity.id
_entity.type
_entity.pdbx_description
1 polymer ?
#
loop_
_entity_poly.entity_id
_entity_poly.type
_entity_poly.pdbx_seq_one_letter_code
_entity_poly.pdbx_strand_id
1 'polypeptide(L)'
;MFCECLAQVLSRNFHRDECTRREGPYLLPGLDILNHATEANVKLEVRGGGRRHEVSFTAITTRPIARGEQLFLCYGDIGAARFVTEFQFITQDVLAHDMVRFSVPCLIDMASQQLAFTT
;
A
#
# COMPACT_ATOMS: atom_id res chain seq x y z
N MET A 1 21.51 -5.28 -12.34
CA MET A 1 21.49 -5.52 -10.89
C MET A 1 20.87 -4.39 -10.07
N PHE A 2 21.39 -3.15 -10.05
CA PHE A 2 20.80 -2.11 -9.18
C PHE A 2 19.30 -1.87 -9.44
N CYS A 3 18.91 -1.66 -10.71
CA CYS A 3 17.50 -1.41 -11.07
C CYS A 3 16.58 -2.60 -10.73
N GLU A 4 17.07 -3.83 -10.87
CA GLU A 4 16.31 -5.03 -10.53
C GLU A 4 16.09 -5.13 -9.02
N CYS A 5 17.14 -4.91 -8.22
CA CYS A 5 17.02 -4.85 -6.76
C CYS A 5 16.08 -3.72 -6.32
N LEU A 6 16.15 -2.55 -6.96
CA LEU A 6 15.26 -1.44 -6.68
C LEU A 6 13.80 -1.80 -6.98
N ALA A 7 13.52 -2.46 -8.11
CA ALA A 7 12.18 -2.91 -8.45
C ALA A 7 11.62 -3.91 -7.42
N GLN A 8 12.46 -4.80 -6.87
CA GLN A 8 12.05 -5.69 -5.79
C GLN A 8 11.71 -4.92 -4.51
N VAL A 9 12.52 -3.93 -4.14
CA VAL A 9 12.23 -3.09 -2.97
C VAL A 9 10.94 -2.29 -3.17
N LEU A 10 10.73 -1.68 -4.34
CA LEU A 10 9.52 -0.90 -4.63
C LEU A 10 8.24 -1.75 -4.55
N SER A 11 8.27 -2.97 -5.08
CA SER A 11 7.09 -3.84 -5.16
C SER A 11 6.80 -4.67 -3.91
N ARG A 12 7.78 -4.86 -3.01
CA ARG A 12 7.67 -5.80 -1.85
C ARG A 12 7.96 -5.17 -0.49
N ASN A 13 8.21 -3.87 -0.42
CA ASN A 13 8.52 -3.24 0.85
C ASN A 13 7.31 -3.19 1.80
N PHE A 14 7.62 -3.23 3.09
CA PHE A 14 6.70 -2.91 4.18
C PHE A 14 7.22 -1.70 4.95
N HIS A 15 6.29 -0.86 5.38
CA HIS A 15 6.55 0.30 6.23
C HIS A 15 5.79 0.16 7.56
N ARG A 16 6.38 0.68 8.63
CA ARG A 16 5.74 0.75 9.95
C ARG A 16 5.38 2.20 10.24
N ASP A 17 4.10 2.52 10.14
CA ASP A 17 3.61 3.89 10.30
C ASP A 17 3.83 4.47 11.71
N GLU A 18 3.88 3.60 12.72
CA GLU A 18 3.98 4.00 14.13
C GLU A 18 5.40 4.40 14.57
N CYS A 19 6.41 4.27 13.71
CA CYS A 19 7.78 4.62 14.08
C CYS A 19 8.07 6.11 13.83
N THR A 20 8.29 6.87 14.89
CA THR A 20 8.66 8.30 14.83
C THR A 20 10.06 8.54 14.22
N ARG A 21 10.87 7.49 14.11
CA ARG A 21 12.14 7.51 13.39
C ARG A 21 11.91 7.01 11.97
N ARG A 22 12.60 7.60 10.98
CA ARG A 22 12.64 7.09 9.60
C ARG A 22 13.34 5.74 9.57
N GLU A 23 12.61 4.68 9.87
CA GLU A 23 13.03 3.32 9.56
C GLU A 23 12.92 3.11 8.06
N GLY A 24 13.90 2.40 7.49
CA GLY A 24 13.89 2.04 6.08
C GLY A 24 12.83 0.97 5.79
N PRO A 25 12.61 0.66 4.50
CA PRO A 25 11.68 -0.39 4.09
C PRO A 25 12.15 -1.76 4.59
N TYR A 26 11.20 -2.58 5.03
CA TYR A 26 11.44 -3.99 5.37
C TYR A 26 11.07 -4.89 4.20
N LEU A 27 11.92 -5.89 3.93
CA LEU A 27 11.53 -7.05 3.13
C LEU A 27 11.17 -8.16 4.11
N LEU A 28 9.96 -8.70 3.99
CA LEU A 28 9.41 -9.68 4.91
C LEU A 28 9.11 -10.99 4.17
N PRO A 29 10.10 -11.90 4.05
CA PRO A 29 9.92 -13.15 3.33
C PRO A 29 8.72 -13.94 3.85
N GLY A 30 7.85 -14.35 2.92
CA GLY A 30 6.66 -15.14 3.23
C GLY A 30 5.42 -14.31 3.55
N LEU A 31 5.58 -13.03 3.91
CA LEU A 31 4.46 -12.07 3.95
C LEU A 31 4.32 -11.32 2.62
N ASP A 32 5.45 -11.05 1.98
CA ASP A 32 5.55 -10.38 0.69
C ASP A 32 4.92 -11.16 -0.47
N ILE A 33 4.62 -12.46 -0.30
CA ILE A 33 3.93 -13.30 -1.30
C ILE A 33 2.43 -13.01 -1.41
N LEU A 34 1.82 -12.38 -0.40
CA LEU A 34 0.40 -12.13 -0.36
C LEU A 34 0.02 -11.03 -1.36
N ASN A 35 -0.95 -11.30 -2.21
CA ASN A 35 -1.39 -10.36 -3.24
C ASN A 35 -2.29 -9.26 -2.66
N HIS A 36 -2.46 -8.19 -3.44
CA HIS A 36 -3.36 -7.11 -3.12
C HIS A 36 -4.83 -7.45 -3.39
N ALA A 37 -5.71 -7.04 -2.48
CA ALA A 37 -7.11 -6.73 -2.74
C ALA A 37 -7.53 -5.53 -1.89
N THR A 38 -8.46 -4.71 -2.38
CA THR A 38 -9.02 -3.61 -1.59
C THR A 38 -9.79 -4.15 -0.38
N GLU A 39 -10.60 -5.19 -0.59
CA GLU A 39 -11.26 -5.95 0.48
C GLU A 39 -10.41 -7.15 0.93
N ALA A 40 -9.36 -6.86 1.69
CA ALA A 40 -8.41 -7.87 2.17
C ALA A 40 -9.01 -8.80 3.24
N ASN A 41 -8.71 -10.11 3.11
CA ASN A 41 -9.07 -11.13 4.10
C ASN A 41 -7.94 -11.40 5.12
N VAL A 42 -6.81 -10.69 4.99
CA VAL A 42 -5.67 -10.69 5.90
C VAL A 42 -5.32 -9.24 6.28
N LYS A 43 -4.92 -9.04 7.54
CA LYS A 43 -4.26 -7.83 8.02
C LYS A 43 -2.88 -8.16 8.58
N LEU A 44 -1.98 -7.19 8.53
CA LEU A 44 -0.67 -7.28 9.16
C LEU A 44 -0.72 -6.75 10.60
N GLU A 45 -0.18 -7.50 11.55
CA GLU A 45 0.06 -7.06 12.91
C GLU A 45 1.54 -7.14 13.23
N VAL A 46 2.07 -6.10 13.88
CA VAL A 46 3.42 -6.10 14.45
C VAL A 46 3.30 -6.42 15.93
N ARG A 47 4.00 -7.46 16.38
CA ARG A 47 4.01 -7.91 17.77
C ARG A 47 5.42 -7.82 18.34
N GLY A 48 5.55 -7.50 19.62
CA GLY A 48 6.85 -7.38 20.29
C GLY A 48 7.58 -6.06 19.98
N GLY A 49 8.91 -6.08 19.97
CA GLY A 49 9.73 -4.88 19.71
C GLY A 49 10.14 -4.05 20.91
N GLY A 50 9.95 -4.59 22.13
CA GLY A 50 10.54 -4.03 23.35
C GLY A 50 11.97 -4.52 23.61
N ARG A 51 12.61 -4.02 24.68
CA ARG A 51 13.99 -4.37 25.09
C ARG A 51 14.28 -5.87 25.28
N ARG A 52 13.26 -6.73 25.35
CA ARG A 52 13.40 -8.18 25.65
C ARG A 52 12.64 -9.11 24.70
N HIS A 53 11.90 -8.60 23.71
CA HIS A 53 11.08 -9.43 22.83
C HIS A 53 11.35 -9.09 21.37
N GLU A 54 11.63 -10.12 20.58
CA GLU A 54 11.80 -10.02 19.13
C GLU A 54 10.56 -9.40 18.49
N VAL A 55 10.77 -8.56 17.47
CA VAL A 55 9.70 -8.04 16.63
C VAL A 55 9.24 -9.16 15.72
N SER A 56 7.94 -9.47 15.74
CA SER A 56 7.32 -10.40 14.81
C SER A 56 6.30 -9.67 13.95
N PHE A 57 6.42 -9.83 12.65
CA PHE A 57 5.42 -9.41 11.67
C PHE A 57 4.51 -10.60 11.40
N THR A 58 3.22 -10.45 11.67
CA THR A 58 2.24 -11.55 11.60
C THR A 58 1.08 -11.18 10.68
N ALA A 59 0.82 -12.02 9.67
CA ALA A 59 -0.42 -11.98 8.89
C ALA A 59 -1.54 -12.70 9.65
N ILE A 60 -2.67 -12.04 9.84
CA ILE A 60 -3.83 -12.60 10.56
C ILE A 60 -5.07 -12.43 9.70
N THR A 61 -5.87 -13.50 9.62
CA THR A 61 -7.10 -13.48 8.85
C THR A 61 -8.14 -12.60 9.54
N THR A 62 -8.84 -11.77 8.78
CA THR A 62 -9.92 -10.89 9.29
C THR A 62 -11.26 -11.62 9.40
N ARG A 63 -11.37 -12.79 8.77
CA ARG A 63 -12.54 -13.68 8.78
C ARG A 63 -12.11 -15.14 8.58
N PRO A 64 -13.02 -16.12 8.76
CA PRO A 64 -12.77 -17.51 8.34
C PRO A 64 -12.43 -17.59 6.85
N ILE A 65 -11.49 -18.50 6.51
CA ILE A 65 -10.98 -18.70 5.15
C ILE A 65 -11.39 -20.10 4.67
N ALA A 66 -11.96 -20.16 3.47
CA ALA A 66 -12.34 -21.43 2.86
C ALA A 66 -11.12 -22.19 2.32
N ARG A 67 -11.22 -23.51 2.21
CA ARG A 67 -10.16 -24.32 1.61
C ARG A 67 -9.93 -23.91 0.15
N GLY A 68 -8.69 -23.57 -0.18
CA GLY A 68 -8.30 -23.14 -1.53
C GLY A 68 -8.58 -21.68 -1.82
N GLU A 69 -9.16 -20.94 -0.88
CA GLU A 69 -9.30 -19.49 -0.99
C GLU A 69 -7.93 -18.82 -0.87
N GLN A 70 -7.68 -17.84 -1.74
CA GLN A 70 -6.46 -17.06 -1.71
C GLN A 70 -6.49 -16.04 -0.56
N LEU A 71 -5.32 -15.86 0.08
CA LEU A 71 -5.10 -14.83 1.08
C LEU A 71 -4.64 -13.54 0.40
N PHE A 72 -5.28 -12.44 0.75
CA PHE A 72 -5.02 -11.10 0.23
C PHE A 72 -4.74 -10.12 1.36
N LEU A 73 -3.71 -9.29 1.17
CA LEU A 73 -3.43 -8.10 1.97
C LEU A 73 -3.93 -6.85 1.24
N CYS A 74 -4.22 -5.78 1.96
CA CYS A 74 -4.35 -4.46 1.36
C CYS A 74 -2.99 -3.78 1.42
N TYR A 75 -2.47 -3.32 0.28
CA TYR A 75 -1.19 -2.59 0.22
C TYR A 75 -1.34 -1.12 0.62
N GLY A 76 -2.58 -0.69 0.89
CA GLY A 76 -2.97 0.67 1.23
C GLY A 76 -3.83 1.30 0.13
N ASP A 77 -4.30 2.51 0.40
CA ASP A 77 -5.06 3.31 -0.56
C ASP A 77 -4.08 3.90 -1.60
N ILE A 78 -3.95 3.20 -2.73
CA ILE A 78 -2.98 3.50 -3.77
C ILE A 78 -3.72 3.64 -5.10
N GLY A 79 -3.48 4.74 -5.83
CA GLY A 79 -4.04 4.92 -7.17
C GLY A 79 -3.39 3.98 -8.20
N ALA A 80 -4.13 3.67 -9.27
CA ALA A 80 -3.73 2.75 -10.34
C ALA A 80 -2.38 3.11 -10.96
N ALA A 81 -2.09 4.41 -11.11
CA ALA A 81 -0.79 4.87 -11.62
C ALA A 81 0.39 4.33 -10.79
N ARG A 82 0.27 4.33 -9.46
CA ARG A 82 1.29 3.78 -8.57
C ARG A 82 1.34 2.26 -8.59
N PHE A 83 0.19 1.60 -8.71
CA PHE A 83 0.15 0.14 -8.92
C PHE A 83 0.96 -0.28 -10.16
N VAL A 84 0.83 0.44 -11.26
CA VAL A 84 1.61 0.19 -12.48
C VAL A 84 3.11 0.46 -12.27
N THR A 85 3.48 1.60 -11.67
CA THR A 85 4.89 1.99 -11.56
C THR A 85 5.64 1.21 -10.47
N GLU A 86 5.02 0.97 -9.33
CA GLU A 86 5.68 0.39 -8.14
C GLU A 86 5.50 -1.14 -8.06
N PHE A 87 4.35 -1.66 -8.50
CA PHE A 87 4.00 -3.09 -8.37
C PHE A 87 3.82 -3.82 -9.71
N GLN A 88 3.81 -3.09 -10.83
CA GLN A 88 3.75 -3.61 -12.19
C GLN A 88 2.51 -4.48 -12.50
N PHE A 89 1.37 -4.18 -11.87
CA PHE A 89 0.08 -4.81 -12.19
C PHE A 89 -1.09 -3.82 -12.08
N ILE A 90 -2.23 -4.21 -12.64
CA ILE A 90 -3.52 -3.50 -12.47
C ILE A 90 -4.66 -4.51 -12.52
N THR A 91 -5.68 -4.32 -11.68
CA THR A 91 -6.89 -5.16 -11.64
C THR A 91 -8.14 -4.29 -11.76
N GLN A 92 -9.30 -4.92 -12.01
CA GLN A 92 -10.59 -4.21 -12.01
C GLN A 92 -10.90 -3.62 -10.62
N ASP A 93 -10.51 -4.31 -9.55
CA ASP A 93 -10.64 -3.85 -8.18
C ASP A 93 -9.83 -2.56 -7.93
N VAL A 94 -8.59 -2.51 -8.41
CA VAL A 94 -7.75 -1.31 -8.36
C VAL A 94 -8.36 -0.16 -9.16
N LEU A 95 -8.91 -0.43 -10.34
CA LEU A 95 -9.56 0.60 -11.17
C LEU A 95 -10.83 1.16 -10.51
N ALA A 96 -11.59 0.33 -9.79
CA ALA A 96 -12.79 0.77 -9.08
C ALA A 96 -12.48 1.73 -7.91
N HIS A 97 -11.26 1.66 -7.37
CA HIS A 97 -10.78 2.48 -6.26
C HIS A 97 -9.66 3.44 -6.67
N ASP A 98 -9.56 3.75 -7.97
CA ASP A 98 -8.50 4.61 -8.48
C ASP A 98 -8.62 6.04 -7.94
N MET A 99 -7.47 6.69 -7.77
CA MET A 99 -7.36 8.03 -7.20
C MET A 99 -6.44 8.90 -8.05
N VAL A 100 -6.93 10.11 -8.34
CA VAL A 100 -6.13 11.16 -8.98
C VAL A 100 -5.68 12.15 -7.91
N ARG A 101 -4.41 12.53 -7.95
CA ARG A 101 -3.85 13.55 -7.04
C ARG A 101 -3.78 14.88 -7.77
N PHE A 102 -4.36 15.91 -7.15
CA PHE A 102 -4.21 17.28 -7.58
C PHE A 102 -3.18 17.97 -6.70
N SER A 103 -2.30 18.76 -7.31
CA SER A 103 -1.44 19.66 -6.54
C SER A 103 -2.31 20.79 -5.94
N VAL A 104 -1.95 21.26 -4.76
CA VAL A 104 -2.66 22.40 -4.13
C VAL A 104 -2.72 23.62 -5.07
N PRO A 105 -1.64 24.00 -5.79
CA PRO A 105 -1.73 25.08 -6.77
C PRO A 105 -2.77 24.81 -7.87
N CYS A 106 -2.83 23.58 -8.39
CA CYS A 106 -3.84 23.21 -9.40
C CYS A 106 -5.27 23.37 -8.87
N LEU A 107 -5.52 23.02 -7.61
CA LEU A 107 -6.83 23.23 -6.97
C LEU A 107 -7.16 24.72 -6.82
N ILE A 108 -6.18 25.55 -6.44
CA ILE A 108 -6.35 27.01 -6.31
C ILE A 108 -6.69 27.63 -7.66
N ASP A 109 -5.98 27.23 -8.72
CA ASP A 109 -6.22 27.73 -10.08
C ASP A 109 -7.62 27.35 -10.57
N MET A 110 -8.04 26.10 -10.36
CA MET A 110 -9.39 25.64 -10.72
C MET A 110 -10.48 26.42 -9.98
N ALA A 111 -10.32 26.63 -8.67
CA ALA A 111 -11.29 27.36 -7.86
C ALA A 111 -11.38 28.84 -8.26
N SER A 112 -10.23 29.45 -8.59
CA SER A 112 -10.14 30.86 -8.98
C SER A 112 -10.73 31.12 -10.37
N GLN A 113 -10.61 30.16 -11.30
CA GLN A 113 -11.27 30.23 -12.61
C GLN A 113 -12.79 30.08 -12.52
N GLN A 114 -13.29 29.25 -11.61
CA GLN A 114 -14.74 29.06 -11.42
C GLN A 114 -15.45 30.33 -10.93
N LEU A 115 -14.78 31.13 -10.09
CA LEU A 115 -15.27 32.44 -9.62
C LEU A 115 -15.35 33.49 -10.74
N ALA A 116 -14.52 33.38 -11.78
CA ALA A 116 -14.52 34.32 -12.90
C ALA A 116 -15.67 34.08 -13.90
N PHE A 117 -16.33 32.91 -13.89
CA PHE A 117 -17.47 32.58 -14.76
C PHE A 117 -18.83 32.78 -14.10
N THR A 118 -18.86 33.16 -12.81
CA THR A 118 -20.10 33.38 -12.04
C THR A 118 -20.34 34.85 -11.66
N THR A 119 -19.46 35.75 -12.09
CA THR A 119 -19.60 37.22 -12.06
C THR A 119 -19.72 37.76 -13.47
#